data_AF-A0A5E4KQ27-F1
#
_entry.id   AF-A0A5E4KQ27-F1
#
_cell.length_a   1.000
_cell.length_b   1.000
_cell.length_c   1.000
_cell.angle_alpha   90.00
_cell.angle_beta   90.00
_cell.angle_gamma   90.00
#
_symmetry.space_group_name_H-M   'P 1'
#
loop_
_entity.id
_entity.type
_entity.pdbx_description
1 polymer ?
#
loop_
_entity_poly.entity_id
_entity_poly.type
_entity_poly.pdbx_seq_one_letter_code
_entity_poly.pdbx_strand_id
1 'polypeptide(L)' 'MNNFTVTDFATGWLQGANVLGRPVDIIVANDGSLFVSDDNAGKIYRISYQS' A
#
# COMPACT_ATOMS: atom_id res chain seq x y z
N MET A 1 -4.82 23.40 -17.42
CA MET A 1 -4.48 22.39 -16.40
C MET A 1 -3.91 21.19 -17.15
N ASN A 2 -2.75 20.69 -16.72
CA ASN A 2 -2.16 19.50 -17.35
C ASN A 2 -3.02 18.28 -17.02
N ASN A 3 -3.35 17.48 -18.02
CA ASN A 3 -4.15 16.26 -17.83
C ASN A 3 -3.24 15.14 -17.30
N PHE A 4 -3.27 14.90 -15.99
CA PHE A 4 -2.65 13.73 -15.37
C PHE A 4 -3.70 12.65 -15.12
N THR A 5 -3.39 11.41 -15.49
CA THR A 5 -4.20 10.23 -15.13
C THR A 5 -3.61 9.59 -13.88
N VAL A 6 -4.44 9.38 -12.86
CA VAL A 6 -4.06 8.66 -11.63
C VAL A 6 -4.57 7.23 -11.73
N THR A 7 -3.74 6.27 -11.35
CA THR A 7 -4.08 4.84 -11.31
C THR A 7 -3.71 4.25 -9.95
N ASP A 8 -4.50 3.30 -9.48
CA ASP A 8 -4.22 2.59 -8.22
C ASP A 8 -2.90 1.82 -8.31
N PHE A 9 -2.06 1.95 -7.28
CA PHE A 9 -0.82 1.20 -7.15
C PHE A 9 -1.02 -0.18 -6.53
N ALA A 10 -1.81 -0.24 -5.45
CA ALA A 10 -2.13 -1.47 -4.75
C ALA A 10 -3.57 -1.42 -4.22
N THR A 11 -4.27 -2.55 -4.32
CA THR A 11 -5.67 -2.71 -3.88
C THR A 11 -5.85 -4.04 -3.15
N GLY A 12 -7.06 -4.29 -2.62
CA GLY A 12 -7.43 -5.60 -2.06
C GLY A 12 -7.66 -5.65 -0.54
N TRP A 13 -7.36 -4.58 0.19
CA TRP A 13 -7.62 -4.47 1.65
C TRP A 13 -9.11 -4.43 2.01
N LEU A 14 -9.97 -4.00 1.08
CA LEU A 14 -11.42 -4.02 1.23
C LEU A 14 -12.04 -4.85 0.11
N GLN A 15 -12.79 -5.89 0.47
CA GLN A 15 -13.50 -6.76 -0.46
C GLN A 15 -14.99 -6.75 -0.11
N GLY A 16 -15.74 -5.86 -0.76
CA GLY A 16 -17.13 -5.57 -0.38
C GLY A 16 -17.18 -5.01 1.04
N ALA A 17 -17.85 -5.73 1.95
CA ALA A 17 -17.90 -5.38 3.37
C ALA A 17 -16.80 -6.05 4.21
N ASN A 18 -15.98 -6.92 3.62
CA ASN A 18 -14.93 -7.63 4.32
C ASN A 18 -13.65 -6.78 4.38
N VAL A 19 -13.26 -6.40 5.60
CA VAL A 19 -12.03 -5.63 5.86
C VAL A 19 -10.89 -6.61 6.12
N LEU A 20 -9.97 -6.72 5.17
CA LEU A 20 -8.76 -7.56 5.28
C LEU A 20 -7.57 -6.79 5.86
N GLY A 21 -7.69 -5.46 5.91
CA GLY A 21 -6.76 -4.58 6.60
C GLY A 21 -7.11 -3.11 6.39
N ARG A 22 -6.38 -2.22 7.06
CA ARG A 22 -6.58 -0.77 7.03
C ARG A 22 -5.22 -0.07 6.96
N PRO A 23 -4.72 0.21 5.74
CA PRO A 23 -3.47 0.92 5.54
C PRO A 23 -3.50 2.30 6.20
N VAL A 24 -2.41 2.69 6.87
CA VAL A 24 -2.31 3.98 7.59
C VAL A 24 -1.24 4.87 6.98
N ASP A 25 0.04 4.50 7.08
CA ASP A 25 1.17 5.31 6.66
C ASP A 25 2.18 4.51 5.82
N ILE A 26 2.99 5.23 5.04
CA ILE A 26 4.01 4.68 4.16
C ILE A 26 5.41 5.26 4.41
N ILE A 27 6.45 4.43 4.25
CA ILE A 27 7.85 4.87 4.25
C ILE A 27 8.58 4.22 3.07
N VAL A 28 9.38 5.01 2.35
CA VAL A 28 10.29 4.49 1.32
C VAL A 28 11.67 4.27 1.95
N ALA A 29 12.17 3.04 1.87
CA ALA A 29 13.49 2.69 2.38
C ALA A 29 14.61 3.05 1.37
N ASN A 30 15.85 3.05 1.85
CA ASN A 30 17.03 3.39 1.03
C ASN A 30 17.23 2.45 -0.17
N ASP A 31 16.70 1.22 -0.10
CA ASP A 31 16.74 0.25 -1.21
C ASP A 31 15.59 0.44 -2.22
N GLY A 32 14.75 1.46 -2.04
CA GLY A 32 13.58 1.74 -2.87
C GLY A 32 12.33 0.93 -2.49
N SER A 33 12.39 0.05 -1.48
CA SER A 33 11.20 -0.66 -1.01
C SER A 33 10.19 0.28 -0.38
N LEU A 34 8.89 0.02 -0.58
CA LEU A 34 7.80 0.71 0.09
C LEU A 34 7.30 -0.13 1.27
N PHE A 35 7.30 0.46 2.47
CA PHE A 35 6.68 -0.12 3.65
C PHE A 35 5.32 0.52 3.89
N VAL A 36 4.31 -0.30 4.19
CA VAL A 36 2.93 0.15 4.47
C VAL A 36 2.50 -0.41 5.81
N SER A 37 2.09 0.46 6.73
CA SER A 37 1.55 0.07 8.04
C SER A 37 0.05 -0.24 7.97
N ASP A 38 -0.40 -1.26 8.71
CA ASP A 38 -1.80 -1.68 8.77
C ASP A 38 -2.22 -1.96 10.22
N ASP A 39 -3.12 -1.12 10.73
CA ASP A 39 -3.55 -1.15 12.12
C ASP A 39 -4.65 -2.17 12.40
N ASN A 40 -5.36 -2.64 11.36
CA ASN A 40 -6.39 -3.67 11.52
C ASN A 40 -5.77 -5.07 11.46
N ALA A 41 -4.83 -5.30 10.56
CA ALA A 41 -4.13 -6.57 10.42
C ALA A 41 -2.94 -6.72 11.38
N GLY A 42 -2.47 -5.61 11.98
CA GLY A 42 -1.27 -5.59 12.83
C GLY A 42 -0.01 -5.94 12.05
N LYS A 43 0.07 -5.51 10.78
CA LYS A 43 1.13 -5.89 9.83
C LYS A 43 1.87 -4.67 9.31
N ILE A 44 3.12 -4.88 8.91
CA ILE A 44 3.85 -4.00 8.01
C ILE A 44 4.09 -4.77 6.72
N TYR A 45 3.53 -4.29 5.60
CA TYR A 45 3.79 -4.86 4.28
C TYR A 45 5.06 -4.25 3.70
N ARG A 46 5.92 -5.06 3.08
CA ARG A 46 7.06 -4.58 2.29
C ARG A 46 6.81 -4.91 0.82
N ILE A 47 6.76 -3.88 -0.01
CA ILE A 47 6.61 -3.98 -1.46
C ILE A 47 7.96 -3.65 -2.07
N SER A 48 8.53 -4.60 -2.82
CA SER A 48 9.85 -4.48 -3.44
C SER A 48 9.84 -5.12 -4.82
N TYR A 49 10.71 -4.66 -5.71
CA TYR A 49 10.97 -5.38 -6.96
C TYR A 49 11.69 -6.69 -6.66
N GLN A 50 11.33 -7.74 -7.40
CA GLN A 50 12.14 -8.96 -7.43
C GLN A 50 13.39 -8.66 -8.23
N SER A 51 14.55 -8.93 -7.64
CA SER A 51 15.86 -8.93 -8.31
C SER A 51 16.02 -10.13 -9.25
#